data_AF-A0A2S9HMI7-F1
#
_entry.id   AF-A0A2S9HMI7-F1
#
_cell.length_a   1.000
_cell.length_b   1.000
_cell.length_c   1.000
_cell.angle_alpha   90.00
_cell.angle_beta   90.00
_cell.angle_gamma   90.00
#
_symmetry.space_group_name_H-M   'P 1'
#
loop_
_entity.id
_entity.type
_entity.pdbx_description
1 polymer ?
#
loop_
_entity_poly.entity_id
_entity_poly.type
_entity_poly.pdbx_seq_one_letter_code
_entity_poly.pdbx_strand_id
1 'polypeptide(L)'
;MSQVISLERPQRPLNSSDVVNVLNIPASTLRTYTGHFRHLGHSFSKKNGRILYSSYDLQLFQRMIQLHEQGFGTIPECVVNVLNALNVQNNVADVHNVLNSVEDNVDKQNEQCKQVKQAQDTSSPIETANEIAKIRKEMEELRKYVDESIKKRDELLLQTLREVLESKQKKKKKWWQFWK
;
A
#
# COMPACT_ATOMS: atom_id res chain seq x y z
N MET A 1 -21.50 38.49 8.48
CA MET A 1 -20.36 37.69 8.95
C MET A 1 -19.70 37.09 7.71
N SER A 2 -18.57 37.64 7.30
CA SER A 2 -17.89 37.23 6.06
C SER A 2 -17.17 35.89 6.27
N GLN A 3 -17.51 34.87 5.48
CA GLN A 3 -16.77 33.60 5.49
C GLN A 3 -15.40 33.85 4.85
N VAL A 4 -14.34 33.75 5.67
CA VAL A 4 -12.96 33.82 5.20
C VAL A 4 -12.62 32.44 4.63
N ILE A 5 -12.59 32.34 3.30
CA ILE A 5 -12.13 31.14 2.60
C ILE A 5 -10.60 31.15 2.69
N SER A 6 -10.05 30.32 3.58
CA SER A 6 -8.62 30.07 3.66
C SER A 6 -8.19 29.30 2.41
N LEU A 7 -7.64 30.01 1.41
CA LEU A 7 -7.01 29.39 0.25
C LEU A 7 -5.72 28.71 0.73
N GLU A 8 -5.79 27.41 0.96
CA GLU A 8 -4.62 26.58 1.24
C GLU A 8 -3.67 26.68 0.03
N ARG A 9 -2.47 27.22 0.27
CA ARG A 9 -1.49 27.39 -0.81
C ARG A 9 -1.10 26.00 -1.32
N PRO A 10 -1.03 25.79 -2.64
CA PRO A 10 -0.58 24.53 -3.20
C PRO A 10 0.82 24.22 -2.67
N GLN A 11 0.93 23.09 -1.96
CA GLN A 11 2.18 22.65 -1.35
C GLN A 11 3.22 22.49 -2.45
N ARG A 12 4.31 23.26 -2.36
CA ARG A 12 5.39 23.16 -3.34
C ARG A 12 6.10 21.83 -3.14
N PRO A 13 6.42 21.09 -4.21
CA PRO A 13 7.23 19.89 -4.08
C PRO A 13 8.63 20.25 -3.52
N LEU A 14 9.10 19.48 -2.55
CA LEU A 14 10.39 19.68 -1.90
C LEU A 14 11.51 19.00 -2.70
N ASN A 15 12.69 19.62 -2.72
CA ASN A 15 13.88 19.01 -3.29
C ASN A 15 14.55 18.08 -2.27
N SER A 16 15.45 17.20 -2.74
CA SER A 16 16.22 16.32 -1.85
C SER A 16 16.96 17.06 -0.74
N SER A 17 17.49 18.26 -1.02
CA SER A 17 18.18 19.07 0.00
C SER A 17 17.23 19.54 1.10
N ASP A 18 16.01 19.92 0.73
CA ASP A 18 15.01 20.41 1.68
C ASP A 18 14.57 19.26 2.59
N VAL A 19 14.32 18.07 2.01
CA VAL A 19 13.95 16.88 2.76
C VAL A 19 15.05 16.42 3.73
N VAL A 20 16.31 16.48 3.30
CA VAL A 20 17.48 16.19 4.16
C VAL A 20 17.50 17.11 5.38
N ASN A 21 17.28 18.40 5.18
CA ASN A 21 17.27 19.38 6.26
C ASN A 21 16.07 19.18 7.20
N VAL A 22 14.89 18.87 6.66
CA VAL A 22 13.66 18.67 7.46
C VAL A 22 13.72 17.39 8.30
N LEU A 23 14.23 16.30 7.73
CA LEU A 23 14.33 15.01 8.42
C LEU A 23 15.61 14.88 9.26
N ASN A 24 16.55 15.82 9.13
CA ASN A 24 17.86 15.78 9.77
C ASN A 24 18.64 14.47 9.48
N ILE A 25 18.60 14.01 8.23
CA ILE A 25 19.28 12.77 7.78
C ILE A 25 20.30 13.05 6.68
N PRO A 26 21.38 12.26 6.56
CA PRO A 26 22.32 12.38 5.43
C PRO A 26 21.64 12.13 4.07
N ALA A 27 22.12 12.80 3.03
CA ALA A 27 21.61 12.64 1.66
C ALA A 27 21.76 11.20 1.13
N SER A 28 22.79 10.47 1.57
CA SER A 28 22.97 9.05 1.28
C SER A 28 21.84 8.21 1.87
N THR A 29 21.48 8.44 3.12
CA THR A 29 20.39 7.77 3.82
C THR A 29 19.05 8.03 3.15
N LEU A 30 18.77 9.28 2.78
CA LEU A 30 17.56 9.62 2.03
C LEU A 30 17.48 8.83 0.72
N ARG A 31 18.60 8.71 -0.02
CA ARG A 31 18.64 7.94 -1.27
C ARG A 31 18.34 6.45 -1.04
N THR A 32 18.86 5.88 0.04
CA THR A 32 18.58 4.48 0.44
C THR A 32 17.11 4.30 0.78
N TYR A 33 16.54 5.17 1.60
CA TYR A 33 15.12 5.11 1.98
C TYR A 33 14.21 5.24 0.76
N THR A 34 14.46 6.22 -0.11
CA THR A 34 13.75 6.36 -1.40
C THR A 34 13.84 5.09 -2.24
N GLY A 35 14.96 4.36 -2.18
CA GLY A 35 15.12 3.06 -2.81
C GLY A 35 14.17 1.99 -2.25
N HIS A 36 14.08 1.87 -0.93
CA HIS A 36 13.19 0.91 -0.27
C HIS A 36 11.71 1.16 -0.61
N PHE A 37 11.28 2.43 -0.53
CA PHE A 37 9.92 2.81 -0.92
C PHE A 37 9.63 2.49 -2.39
N ARG A 38 10.57 2.75 -3.31
CA ARG A 38 10.40 2.43 -4.72
C ARG A 38 10.32 0.93 -4.99
N HIS A 39 11.09 0.11 -4.26
CA HIS A 39 11.04 -1.34 -4.41
C HIS A 39 9.68 -1.91 -3.99
N LEU A 40 9.03 -1.28 -3.01
CA LEU A 40 7.70 -1.64 -2.51
C LEU A 40 6.55 -0.97 -3.28
N GLY A 41 6.83 -0.31 -4.40
CA GLY A 41 5.83 0.22 -5.33
C GLY A 41 5.44 1.69 -5.12
N HIS A 42 6.03 2.39 -4.15
CA HIS A 42 5.79 3.82 -3.98
C HIS A 42 6.52 4.65 -5.05
N SER A 43 5.77 5.45 -5.80
CA SER A 43 6.29 6.22 -6.93
C SER A 43 6.53 7.67 -6.55
N PHE A 44 7.78 8.14 -6.72
CA PHE A 44 8.12 9.54 -6.49
C PHE A 44 8.05 10.36 -7.78
N SER A 45 7.61 11.61 -7.67
CA SER A 45 7.58 12.56 -8.79
C SER A 45 9.00 12.89 -9.26
N LYS A 46 9.15 13.09 -10.57
CA LYS A 46 10.44 13.45 -11.18
C LYS A 46 10.27 14.67 -12.07
N LYS A 47 11.17 15.64 -11.93
CA LYS A 47 11.29 16.80 -12.81
C LYS A 47 12.73 16.93 -13.27
N ASN A 48 12.94 16.92 -14.59
CA ASN A 48 14.27 17.00 -15.21
C ASN A 48 15.27 15.97 -14.64
N GLY A 49 14.81 14.73 -14.44
CA GLY A 49 15.63 13.65 -13.89
C GLY A 49 15.91 13.72 -12.38
N ARG A 50 15.48 14.78 -11.69
CA ARG A 50 15.59 14.93 -10.24
C ARG A 50 14.30 14.51 -9.56
N ILE A 51 14.41 13.82 -8.41
CA ILE A 51 13.27 13.41 -7.61
C ILE A 51 12.74 14.63 -6.84
N LEU A 52 11.43 14.80 -6.86
CA LEU A 52 10.69 15.78 -6.10
C LEU A 52 9.80 15.05 -5.10
N TYR A 53 9.84 15.50 -3.85
CA TYR A 53 9.11 14.90 -2.74
C TYR A 53 7.88 15.71 -2.40
N SER A 54 6.74 15.03 -2.23
CA SER A 54 5.52 15.61 -1.71
C SER A 54 5.56 15.73 -0.19
N SER A 55 4.68 16.54 0.40
CA SER A 55 4.43 16.54 1.84
C SER A 55 4.06 15.15 2.35
N TYR A 56 3.32 14.39 1.53
CA TYR A 56 2.99 13.00 1.80
C TYR A 56 4.24 12.11 1.93
N ASP A 57 5.23 12.29 1.05
CA ASP A 57 6.48 11.51 1.10
C ASP A 57 7.27 11.80 2.38
N LEU A 58 7.25 13.05 2.85
CA LEU A 58 7.86 13.41 4.13
C LEU A 58 7.19 12.71 5.32
N GLN A 59 5.86 12.65 5.34
CA GLN A 59 5.11 11.95 6.38
C GLN A 59 5.47 10.45 6.39
N LEU A 60 5.58 9.83 5.21
CA LEU A 60 6.02 8.44 5.09
C LEU A 60 7.41 8.23 5.69
N PHE A 61 8.37 9.10 5.37
CA PHE A 61 9.72 9.00 5.93
C PHE A 61 9.73 9.24 7.44
N GLN A 62 9.02 10.24 7.96
CA GLN A 62 8.93 10.51 9.39
C GLN A 62 8.35 9.31 10.13
N ARG A 63 7.25 8.74 9.63
CA ARG A 63 6.61 7.59 10.27
C ARG A 63 7.52 6.37 10.26
N MET A 64 8.22 6.13 9.15
CA MET A 64 9.18 5.03 9.04
C MET A 64 10.33 5.19 10.05
N ILE A 65 10.89 6.40 10.19
CA ILE A 65 11.96 6.68 11.17
C ILE A 65 11.46 6.45 12.60
N GLN A 66 10.27 6.96 12.94
CA GLN A 66 9.66 6.76 14.26
C GLN A 66 9.46 5.28 14.60
N LEU A 67 8.97 4.47 13.65
CA LEU A 67 8.80 3.03 13.86
C LEU A 67 10.13 2.32 14.11
N HIS A 68 11.16 2.71 13.38
CA HIS A 68 12.49 2.16 13.58
C HIS A 68 13.07 2.55 14.95
N GLU A 69 12.89 3.80 15.39
CA GLU A 69 13.28 4.26 16.74
C GLU A 69 12.53 3.52 17.84
N GLN A 70 11.26 3.16 17.61
CA GLN A 70 10.45 2.35 18.51
C GLN A 70 10.84 0.85 18.52
N GLY A 71 11.77 0.43 17.67
CA GLY A 71 12.26 -0.95 17.63
C GLY A 71 11.35 -1.94 16.87
N PHE A 72 10.52 -1.46 15.95
CA PHE A 72 9.64 -2.31 15.12
C PHE A 72 10.39 -3.21 14.11
N GLY A 73 11.72 -3.21 14.13
CA GLY A 73 12.56 -4.08 13.31
C GLY A 73 13.43 -3.30 12.34
N THR A 74 13.67 -3.89 11.16
CA THR A 74 14.53 -3.31 10.14
C THR A 74 13.81 -2.23 9.33
N ILE A 75 14.57 -1.32 8.70
CA ILE A 75 14.03 -0.28 7.81
C ILE A 75 13.04 -0.82 6.76
N PRO A 76 13.32 -1.90 5.99
CA PRO A 76 12.36 -2.41 5.00
C PRO A 76 11.05 -2.90 5.62
N GLU A 77 11.08 -3.52 6.80
CA GLU A 77 9.87 -3.95 7.53
C GLU A 77 9.04 -2.75 7.98
N CYS A 78 9.72 -1.71 8.49
CA CYS A 78 9.08 -0.44 8.84
C CYS A 78 8.39 0.18 7.63
N VAL A 79 9.02 0.19 6.44
CA VAL A 79 8.41 0.72 5.22
C VAL A 79 7.13 -0.03 4.83
N VAL A 80 7.14 -1.37 4.90
CA VAL A 80 5.94 -2.19 4.62
C VAL A 80 4.82 -1.82 5.59
N ASN A 81 5.12 -1.67 6.87
CA ASN A 81 4.14 -1.31 7.88
C ASN A 81 3.53 0.08 7.63
N VAL A 82 4.36 1.07 7.29
CA VAL A 82 3.88 2.43 6.97
C VAL A 82 2.93 2.41 5.78
N LEU A 83 3.28 1.71 4.70
CA LEU A 83 2.45 1.64 3.50
C LEU A 83 1.12 0.91 3.78
N ASN A 84 1.15 -0.15 4.58
CA ASN A 84 -0.05 -0.90 4.96
C ASN A 84 -0.99 -0.09 5.86
N ALA A 85 -0.45 0.57 6.90
CA ALA A 85 -1.23 1.40 7.82
C ALA A 85 -1.96 2.53 7.08
N LEU A 86 -1.33 3.11 6.06
CA LEU A 86 -1.91 4.23 5.32
C LEU A 86 -2.96 3.77 4.29
N ASN A 87 -2.80 2.59 3.68
CA ASN A 87 -3.84 1.98 2.86
C ASN A 87 -5.11 1.65 3.66
N VAL A 88 -4.98 1.32 4.95
CA VAL A 88 -6.11 1.15 5.85
C VAL A 88 -6.76 2.50 6.17
N GLN A 89 -5.97 3.54 6.47
CA GLN A 89 -6.49 4.88 6.76
C GLN A 89 -7.24 5.51 5.57
N ASN A 90 -6.79 5.27 4.33
CA ASN A 90 -7.45 5.76 3.12
C ASN A 90 -8.81 5.07 2.82
N ASN A 91 -9.07 3.90 3.41
CA ASN A 91 -10.40 3.27 3.40
C ASN A 91 -11.31 3.78 4.53
N VAL A 92 -10.78 4.57 5.48
CA VAL A 92 -11.50 5.16 6.63
C VAL A 92 -11.32 6.69 6.63
N ALA A 93 -11.22 7.29 5.45
CA ALA A 93 -11.10 8.73 5.27
C ALA A 93 -12.43 9.48 5.53
N ASP A 94 -13.05 9.22 6.69
CA ASP A 94 -14.16 10.03 7.21
C ASP A 94 -14.03 10.37 8.70
N VAL A 95 -12.90 10.03 9.37
CA VAL A 95 -12.69 10.45 10.77
C VAL A 95 -11.21 10.70 11.07
N HIS A 96 -10.68 11.86 10.67
CA HIS A 96 -9.43 12.34 11.28
C HIS A 96 -9.40 13.85 11.47
N ASN A 97 -10.06 14.29 12.54
CA ASN A 97 -9.84 15.61 13.14
C ASN A 97 -9.64 15.52 14.67
N VAL A 98 -9.10 14.40 15.18
CA VAL A 98 -8.92 14.18 16.63
C VAL A 98 -7.61 13.43 16.91
N LEU A 99 -6.46 13.98 16.53
CA LEU A 99 -5.15 13.46 17.01
C LEU A 99 -4.21 14.57 17.50
N ASN A 100 -4.78 15.65 18.05
CA ASN A 100 -4.05 16.65 18.81
C ASN A 100 -4.71 16.79 20.19
N SER A 101 -4.70 15.73 20.98
CA SER A 101 -4.85 15.75 22.44
C SER A 101 -4.59 14.35 22.96
N VAL A 102 -4.00 14.26 24.14
CA VAL A 102 -3.63 13.03 24.87
C VAL A 102 -2.24 12.48 24.54
N GLU A 103 -1.23 13.33 24.70
CA GLU A 103 -0.14 12.99 25.62
C GLU A 103 -0.75 13.03 27.03
N ASP A 104 -1.05 11.87 27.61
CA ASP A 104 -1.02 11.56 29.05
C ASP A 104 -1.82 10.28 29.34
N ASN A 105 -1.25 9.44 30.22
CA ASN A 105 -1.74 8.13 30.71
C ASN A 105 -1.48 6.90 29.84
N VAL A 106 -0.20 6.52 29.77
CA VAL A 106 0.19 5.10 29.70
C VAL A 106 0.11 4.54 31.12
N ASP A 107 -1.05 4.05 31.53
CA ASP A 107 -1.19 2.96 32.49
C ASP A 107 -2.67 2.60 32.67
N LYS A 108 -2.97 1.30 32.61
CA LYS A 108 -4.29 0.65 32.77
C LYS A 108 -5.19 0.57 31.53
N GLN A 109 -4.83 -0.33 30.60
CA GLN A 109 -5.81 -1.00 29.74
C GLN A 109 -5.52 -2.50 29.65
N ASN A 110 -5.76 -3.24 30.74
CA ASN A 110 -5.89 -4.70 30.70
C ASN A 110 -7.13 -5.19 31.48
N GLU A 111 -8.18 -4.37 31.61
CA GLU A 111 -9.32 -4.78 32.45
C GLU A 111 -10.68 -4.22 32.02
N GLN A 112 -10.89 -4.08 30.70
CA GLN A 112 -12.21 -3.71 30.16
C GLN A 112 -12.57 -4.50 28.91
N CYS A 113 -12.38 -5.83 28.99
CA CYS A 113 -13.02 -6.78 28.08
C CYS A 113 -14.06 -7.64 28.82
N LYS A 114 -14.85 -7.01 29.70
CA LYS A 114 -16.02 -7.62 30.37
C LYS A 114 -17.04 -6.53 30.69
N GLN A 115 -17.78 -6.08 29.67
CA GLN A 115 -19.15 -5.53 29.81
C GLN A 115 -19.64 -5.02 28.45
N VAL A 116 -20.02 -5.93 27.56
CA VAL A 116 -21.11 -5.68 26.62
C VAL A 116 -21.91 -6.97 26.52
N LYS A 117 -22.77 -7.19 27.51
CA LYS A 117 -23.92 -8.06 27.36
C LYS A 117 -25.16 -7.19 27.56
N GLN A 118 -26.08 -7.36 26.61
CA GLN A 118 -27.52 -7.15 26.69
C GLN A 118 -28.08 -5.73 26.51
N ALA A 119 -28.51 -5.47 25.28
CA ALA A 119 -29.91 -5.15 24.96
C ALA A 119 -30.16 -5.52 23.48
N GLN A 120 -30.74 -6.69 23.16
CA GLN A 120 -32.14 -6.94 22.74
C GLN A 120 -32.11 -7.53 21.30
N ASP A 121 -32.20 -8.85 21.14
CA ASP A 121 -33.43 -9.63 20.94
C ASP A 121 -34.29 -9.16 19.74
N THR A 122 -34.19 -9.89 18.61
CA THR A 122 -35.29 -10.64 17.96
C THR A 122 -34.90 -11.01 16.52
N SER A 123 -34.13 -12.08 16.31
CA SER A 123 -34.25 -12.91 15.10
C SER A 123 -33.70 -14.31 15.38
N SER A 124 -34.32 -15.30 14.77
CA SER A 124 -34.15 -16.70 15.13
C SER A 124 -32.72 -17.22 14.90
N PRO A 125 -32.23 -18.23 15.67
CA PRO A 125 -30.94 -18.89 15.39
C PRO A 125 -30.86 -19.52 13.99
N ILE A 126 -32.00 -19.72 13.33
CA ILE A 126 -32.13 -20.40 12.04
C ILE A 126 -31.83 -19.44 10.87
N GLU A 127 -32.15 -18.15 11.00
CA GLU A 127 -31.87 -17.14 9.98
C GLU A 127 -30.37 -16.89 9.81
N THR A 128 -29.63 -16.82 10.91
CA THR A 128 -28.16 -16.66 10.88
C THR A 128 -27.45 -17.84 10.23
N ALA A 129 -27.93 -19.08 10.43
CA ALA A 129 -27.34 -20.27 9.82
C ALA A 129 -27.55 -20.29 8.29
N ASN A 130 -28.72 -19.87 7.82
CA ASN A 130 -29.02 -19.77 6.39
C ASN A 130 -28.22 -18.67 5.71
N GLU A 131 -28.03 -17.52 6.37
CA GLU A 131 -27.16 -16.45 5.87
C GLU A 131 -25.69 -16.89 5.78
N ILE A 132 -25.19 -17.58 6.81
CA ILE A 132 -23.82 -18.14 6.79
C ILE A 132 -23.68 -19.17 5.66
N ALA A 133 -24.68 -20.01 5.42
CA ALA A 133 -24.67 -20.98 4.32
C ALA A 133 -24.65 -20.28 2.95
N LYS A 134 -25.40 -19.18 2.79
CA LYS A 134 -25.41 -18.37 1.56
C LYS A 134 -24.04 -17.74 1.31
N ILE A 135 -23.44 -17.13 2.32
CA ILE A 135 -22.10 -16.52 2.24
C ILE A 135 -21.05 -17.56 1.84
N ARG A 136 -21.10 -18.76 2.44
CA ARG A 136 -20.19 -19.87 2.07
C ARG A 136 -20.32 -20.27 0.61
N LYS A 137 -21.54 -20.30 0.08
CA LYS A 137 -21.80 -20.62 -1.33
C LYS A 137 -21.25 -19.55 -2.27
N GLU A 138 -21.47 -18.27 -1.96
CA GLU A 138 -20.92 -17.15 -2.73
C GLU A 138 -19.38 -17.17 -2.73
N MET A 139 -18.75 -17.49 -1.59
CA MET A 139 -17.30 -17.65 -1.48
C MET A 139 -16.76 -18.81 -2.33
N GLU A 140 -17.48 -19.92 -2.40
CA GLU A 140 -17.12 -21.07 -3.24
C GLU A 140 -17.21 -20.73 -4.73
N GLU A 141 -18.25 -19.98 -5.13
CA GLU A 141 -18.40 -19.50 -6.52
C GLU A 141 -17.26 -18.55 -6.91
N LEU A 142 -16.88 -17.63 -6.01
CA LEU A 142 -15.73 -16.74 -6.22
C LEU A 142 -14.42 -17.52 -6.35
N ARG A 143 -14.19 -18.54 -5.52
CA ARG A 143 -12.99 -19.41 -5.61
C ARG A 143 -12.91 -20.08 -6.97
N LYS A 144 -14.02 -20.64 -7.46
CA LYS A 144 -14.07 -21.28 -8.77
C LYS A 144 -13.80 -20.30 -9.90
N TYR A 145 -14.38 -19.09 -9.85
CA TYR A 145 -14.13 -18.05 -10.84
C TYR A 145 -12.65 -17.65 -10.88
N VAL A 146 -12.02 -17.48 -9.71
CA VAL A 146 -10.59 -17.17 -9.61
C VAL A 146 -9.76 -18.30 -10.24
N ASP A 147 -10.02 -19.55 -9.90
CA ASP A 147 -9.30 -20.70 -10.48
C ASP A 147 -9.47 -20.78 -12.01
N GLU A 148 -10.67 -20.54 -12.53
CA GLU A 148 -10.90 -20.49 -13.97
C GLU A 148 -10.16 -19.32 -14.63
N SER A 149 -10.17 -18.14 -14.01
CA SER A 149 -9.45 -16.96 -14.52
C SER A 149 -7.94 -17.19 -14.57
N ILE A 150 -7.39 -17.87 -13.56
CA ILE A 150 -5.97 -18.26 -13.47
C ILE A 150 -5.64 -19.24 -14.59
N LYS A 151 -6.46 -20.29 -14.79
CA LYS A 151 -6.27 -21.27 -15.87
C LYS A 151 -6.29 -20.62 -17.25
N LYS A 152 -7.24 -19.72 -17.52
CA LYS A 152 -7.32 -18.98 -18.80
C LYS A 152 -6.09 -18.13 -19.04
N ARG A 153 -5.60 -17.44 -18.01
CA ARG A 153 -4.36 -16.64 -18.09
C ARG A 153 -3.16 -17.53 -18.41
N ASP A 154 -3.02 -18.65 -17.71
CA ASP A 154 -1.89 -19.56 -17.93
C ASP A 154 -1.94 -20.21 -19.32
N GLU A 155 -3.12 -20.59 -19.81
CA GLU A 155 -3.31 -21.08 -21.17
C GLU A 155 -2.89 -20.05 -22.23
N LEU A 156 -3.33 -18.80 -22.07
CA LEU A 156 -2.95 -17.71 -22.96
C LEU A 156 -1.44 -17.42 -22.92
N LEU A 157 -0.82 -17.46 -21.73
CA LEU A 157 0.62 -17.34 -21.59
C LEU A 157 1.37 -18.45 -22.32
N LEU A 158 0.93 -19.71 -22.17
CA LEU A 158 1.56 -20.84 -22.86
C LEU A 158 1.39 -20.76 -24.38
N GLN A 159 0.23 -20.31 -24.87
CA GLN A 159 -0.01 -20.10 -26.29
C GLN A 159 0.92 -19.02 -26.86
N THR A 160 0.99 -17.85 -26.22
CA THR A 160 1.89 -16.77 -26.66
C THR A 160 3.36 -17.20 -26.64
N LEU A 161 3.79 -17.95 -25.61
CA LEU A 161 5.13 -18.52 -25.54
C LEU A 161 5.42 -19.46 -26.71
N ARG A 162 4.47 -20.34 -27.05
CA ARG A 162 4.59 -21.24 -28.20
C ARG A 162 4.73 -20.46 -29.50
N GLU A 163 3.87 -19.49 -29.76
CA GLU A 163 3.94 -18.65 -30.97
C GLU A 163 5.27 -17.90 -31.09
N VAL A 164 5.76 -17.35 -29.98
CA VAL A 164 7.08 -16.69 -29.94
C VAL A 164 8.21 -17.67 -30.28
N LEU A 165 8.18 -18.89 -29.73
CA LEU A 165 9.19 -19.91 -30.02
C LEU A 165 9.14 -20.35 -31.48
N GLU A 166 7.97 -20.60 -32.04
CA GLU A 166 7.79 -20.96 -33.45
C GLU A 166 8.29 -19.85 -34.38
N SER A 167 7.99 -18.59 -34.06
CA SER A 167 8.46 -17.43 -34.84
C SER A 167 9.99 -17.32 -34.82
N LYS A 168 10.63 -17.63 -33.70
CA LYS A 168 12.10 -17.65 -33.56
C LYS A 168 12.72 -18.82 -34.33
N GLN A 169 12.09 -19.99 -34.36
CA GLN A 169 12.58 -21.13 -35.13
C GLN A 169 12.51 -20.87 -36.64
N LYS A 170 11.39 -20.31 -37.13
CA LYS A 170 11.19 -20.00 -38.56
C LYS A 170 12.14 -18.90 -39.09
N LYS A 171 12.68 -18.03 -38.22
CA LYS A 171 13.52 -16.88 -38.59
C LYS A 171 15.03 -17.12 -38.47
N LYS A 172 15.51 -18.34 -38.21
CA LYS A 172 16.96 -18.62 -38.19
C LYS A 172 17.53 -18.67 -39.61
N LYS A 173 17.90 -17.51 -40.17
CA LYS A 173 18.78 -17.46 -41.34
C LYS A 173 20.16 -17.97 -40.93
N LYS A 174 20.70 -18.90 -41.71
CA LYS A 174 22.04 -19.44 -41.48
C LYS A 174 23.06 -18.33 -41.72
N TRP A 175 24.05 -18.20 -40.83
CA TRP A 175 24.99 -17.07 -40.81
C TRP A 175 25.77 -16.86 -42.12
N TRP A 176 25.95 -17.91 -42.91
CA TRP A 176 26.55 -17.85 -44.25
C TRP A 176 25.66 -17.22 -45.35
N GLN A 177 24.35 -17.00 -45.12
CA GLN A 177 23.48 -16.31 -46.07
C GLN A 177 23.57 -14.77 -46.03
N PHE A 178 24.36 -14.22 -45.11
CA PHE A 178 24.55 -12.77 -44.96
C PHE A 178 25.78 -12.22 -45.74
N TRP A 179 26.57 -13.10 -46.35
CA TRP A 179 27.81 -12.75 -47.07
C TRP A 179 27.71 -13.02 -48.58
N LYS A 180 26.51 -12.93 -49.15
CA LYS A 180 26.27 -13.01 -50.59
C LYS A 180 25.74 -11.67 -51.08
#